data_AF-A0A821TJE3-F1
#
_entry.id   AF-A0A821TJE3-F1
#
_cell.length_a   1.000
_cell.length_b   1.000
_cell.length_c   1.000
_cell.angle_alpha   90.00
_cell.angle_beta   90.00
_cell.angle_gamma   90.00
#
_symmetry.space_group_name_H-M   'P 1'
#
loop_
_entity.id
_entity.type
_entity.pdbx_description
1 polymer ?
#
loop_
_entity_poly.entity_id
_entity_poly.type
_entity_poly.pdbx_seq_one_letter_code
_entity_poly.pdbx_strand_id
1 'polypeptide(L)' 'MICDRGNRRVVQWPRCRGSTDPKVLINDIECRGLAMDNQRNLYVSDTEKHE' A
#
# COMPACT_ATOMS: atom_id res chain seq x y z
N MET A 1 0.79 5.97 3.17
CA MET A 1 0.57 4.61 2.67
C MET A 1 -0.81 4.19 3.08
N ILE A 2 -1.61 3.68 2.14
CA ILE A 2 -2.98 3.26 2.37
C ILE A 2 -3.15 1.87 1.76
N CYS A 3 -3.76 0.99 2.55
CA CYS A 3 -4.18 -0.34 2.16
C CYS A 3 -5.57 -0.21 1.52
N ASP A 4 -5.63 -0.16 0.19
CA ASP A 4 -6.86 -0.03 -0.57
C ASP A 4 -7.38 -1.43 -0.92
N ARG A 5 -7.90 -2.10 0.11
CA ARG A 5 -8.33 -3.50 0.06
C ARG A 5 -9.38 -3.74 -1.03
N GLY A 6 -10.38 -2.85 -1.15
CA GLY A 6 -11.44 -2.98 -2.16
C GLY A 6 -10.93 -2.96 -3.60
N ASN A 7 -9.82 -2.25 -3.85
CA ASN A 7 -9.15 -2.22 -5.15
C ASN A 7 -7.92 -3.16 -5.22
N ARG A 8 -7.75 -4.05 -4.23
CA ARG A 8 -6.66 -5.03 -4.12
C ARG A 8 -5.27 -4.41 -4.39
N ARG A 9 -4.99 -3.27 -3.76
CA ARG A 9 -3.76 -2.50 -3.99
C ARG A 9 -3.28 -1.75 -2.76
N VAL A 10 -1.99 -1.42 -2.74
CA VAL A 10 -1.38 -0.49 -1.79
C VAL A 10 -0.96 0.77 -2.53
N VAL A 11 -1.39 1.90 -2.00
CA VAL A 11 -1.23 3.23 -2.61
C VAL A 11 -0.51 4.19 -1.67
N GLN A 12 0.32 5.04 -2.25
CA GLN A 12 0.95 6.15 -1.58
C GLN A 12 0.27 7.44 -1.98
N TRP A 13 -0.46 8.04 -1.03
CA TRP A 13 -0.97 9.39 -1.20
C TRP A 13 0.15 10.41 -0.97
N PRO A 14 0.38 11.33 -1.91
CA PRO A 14 1.25 12.47 -1.68
C PRO A 14 0.65 13.34 -0.56
N ARG A 15 1.47 13.76 0.41
CA ARG A 15 1.04 14.72 1.45
C ARG A 15 1.28 16.18 1.04
N CYS A 16 1.88 16.43 -0.13
CA CYS A 16 2.20 17.77 -0.60
C CYS A 16 1.04 18.38 -1.39
N ARG A 17 0.79 19.69 -1.19
CA ARG A 17 -0.31 20.50 -1.77
C ARG A 17 -0.28 20.68 -3.32
N GLY A 18 0.29 19.75 -4.07
CA GLY A 18 0.36 19.82 -5.53
C GLY A 18 0.33 18.47 -6.25
N SER A 19 0.28 17.36 -5.51
CA SER A 19 0.13 16.04 -6.09
C SER A 19 -1.11 15.42 -5.46
N THR A 20 -2.17 15.33 -6.25
CA THR A 20 -3.47 14.80 -5.84
C THR A 20 -3.62 13.33 -6.17
N ASP A 21 -2.80 12.81 -7.08
CA ASP A 21 -2.96 11.47 -7.58
C ASP A 21 -2.22 10.45 -6.70
N PRO A 22 -2.91 9.38 -6.29
CA PRO A 22 -2.28 8.29 -5.58
C PRO A 22 -1.33 7.51 -6.49
N LYS A 23 -0.12 7.24 -5.99
CA LYS A 23 0.78 6.31 -6.66
C LYS A 23 0.48 4.89 -6.19
N VAL A 24 0.14 3.99 -7.12
CA VAL A 24 0.06 2.55 -6.83
C VAL A 24 1.47 2.00 -6.67
N LEU A 25 1.73 1.33 -5.55
CA LEU A 25 3.04 0.72 -5.27
C LEU A 25 2.99 -0.79 -5.44
N ILE A 26 1.90 -1.42 -5.00
CA ILE A 26 1.68 -2.87 -5.12
C ILE A 26 0.23 -3.04 -5.57
N ASN A 27 -0.01 -3.94 -6.52
CA ASN A 27 -1.34 -4.28 -7.04
C ASN A 27 -1.57 -5.79 -6.93
N ASP A 28 -2.83 -6.21 -7.12
CA ASP A 28 -3.24 -7.63 -7.07
C ASP A 28 -2.85 -8.33 -5.77
N ILE A 29 -3.13 -7.66 -4.65
CA ILE A 29 -2.92 -8.20 -3.30
C ILE A 29 -4.14 -7.97 -2.41
N GLU A 30 -4.48 -8.96 -1.59
CA GLU A 30 -5.51 -8.80 -0.56
C GLU A 30 -4.88 -8.23 0.71
N CYS A 31 -4.61 -6.92 0.67
CA CYS A 31 -3.98 -6.21 1.76
C CYS A 31 -4.88 -6.23 3.02
N ARG A 32 -4.45 -6.92 4.08
CA ARG A 32 -5.09 -6.88 5.42
C ARG A 32 -4.39 -5.95 6.40
N GLY A 33 -3.12 -5.65 6.16
CA GLY A 33 -2.33 -4.80 7.03
C GLY A 33 -1.05 -4.35 6.35
N LEU A 34 -0.54 -3.20 6.78
CA LEU A 34 0.76 -2.70 6.38
C LEU A 34 1.50 -2.07 7.56
N ALA A 35 2.81 -2.20 7.56
CA ALA A 35 3.72 -1.59 8.52
C ALA A 35 4.94 -1.03 7.77
N MET A 36 5.55 0.03 8.30
CA MET A 36 6.76 0.62 7.73
C MET A 36 7.79 0.77 8.84
N ASP A 37 9.03 0.39 8.55
CA ASP A 37 10.13 0.58 9.50
C ASP A 37 10.82 1.95 9.32
N ASN A 38 11.78 2.24 10.19
CA ASN A 38 12.57 3.48 10.14
C ASN A 38 13.53 3.54 8.94
N GLN A 39 13.81 2.40 8.30
CA GLN A 39 14.63 2.30 7.08
C GLN A 39 13.78 2.49 5.81
N ARG A 40 12.47 2.75 5.97
CA ARG A 40 11.48 2.90 4.89
C ARG A 40 11.18 1.61 4.13
N ASN A 41 11.45 0.45 4.73
CA ASN A 41 10.95 -0.82 4.22
C ASN A 41 9.45 -0.92 4.55
N LEU A 42 8.67 -1.35 3.55
CA LEU A 42 7.23 -1.54 3.65
C LEU A 42 6.92 -3.03 3.75
N TYR A 43 6.24 -3.41 4.82
CA TYR A 43 5.73 -4.76 5.03
C TYR A 43 4.24 -4.77 4.76
N VAL A 44 3.77 -5.73 3.98
CA VAL A 44 2.36 -5.88 3.62
C VAL A 44 1.93 -7.31 3.84
N SER A 45 0.80 -7.50 4.49
CA SER A 45 0.16 -8.81 4.62
C SER A 45 -0.86 -8.97 3.50
N ASP A 46 -0.50 -9.80 2.53
CA ASP A 46 -1.44 -10.40 1.58
C ASP A 46 -1.97 -11.70 2.22
N THR A 47 -3.29 -11.92 2.13
CA THR A 47 -3.93 -13.12 2.71
C THR A 47 -4.59 -14.00 1.67
N GLU A 48 -4.54 -13.64 0.39
CA GLU A 48 -4.98 -14.51 -0.70
C GLU A 48 -3.79 -15.24 -1.34
N LYS A 49 -2.62 -14.61 -1.37
CA LYS A 49 -1.39 -15.29 -1.80
C LYS A 49 -0.76 -16.03 -0.62
N HIS A 50 -0.71 -17.35 -0.74
CA HIS A 50 -0.07 -18.26 0.22
C HIS A 50 1.39 -18.51 -0.21
N GLU A 51 2.19 -17.45 -0.30
CA GLU A 51 3.63 -17.54 -0.64
C GLU A 51 4.54 -17.52 0.61
#